data_AF-A0A960GYL8-F1
#
_entry.id   AF-A0A960GYL8-F1
#
_cell.length_a   1.000
_cell.length_b   1.000
_cell.length_c   1.000
_cell.angle_alpha   90.00
_cell.angle_beta   90.00
_cell.angle_gamma   90.00
#
_symmetry.space_group_name_H-M   'P 1'
#
loop_
_entity.id
_entity.type
_entity.pdbx_description
1 polymer ?
#
loop_
_entity_poly.entity_id
_entity_poly.type
_entity_poly.pdbx_seq_one_letter_code
_entity_poly.pdbx_strand_id
1 'polypeptide(L)'
;EKKITAYHEGGHTLAAWAMPDIEPIYKVTILARGRTGGHAVSVPEDDKGLMTRSEMIARLVFAMGGRAAEELVFREPTTGAVSDIDQATKIARSMVTEYGMSAKLGAVKYGTEHGDPFLGRTMGTQSDYSHEVARDIDDEVRKLIEAAHTEAWAILTEYRDVLDVLAGELLEKETLHRKELEAIFAEVKKRPRLTVFDDFGGRIPSDKPPIKTPGELAIERGEPWPKPMPEPAFKTAIAEATAKAREQQGQAANGNGATGPHPVPQPVPGQPDYGAPAGWHAPGWPPPPHQQGYWPPPQPGWGQPQQPYQPAPMPGQAPAPQSQPGEGGGRHNRPDNG
;
A
#
# COMPACT_ATOMS: atom_id res chain seq x y z
N GLU A 1 3.13 13.11 -34.79
CA GLU A 1 3.18 11.85 -34.01
C GLU A 1 4.51 11.66 -33.29
N LYS A 2 5.62 11.33 -33.95
CA LYS A 2 6.93 11.08 -33.27
C LYS A 2 7.36 12.20 -32.30
N LYS A 3 7.13 13.47 -32.66
CA LYS A 3 7.36 14.62 -31.77
C LYS A 3 6.49 14.59 -30.53
N ILE A 4 5.19 14.27 -30.66
CA ILE A 4 4.28 14.17 -29.52
C ILE A 4 4.76 13.08 -28.56
N THR A 5 5.10 11.90 -29.09
CA THR A 5 5.68 10.80 -28.29
C THR A 5 6.97 11.23 -27.59
N ALA A 6 7.87 11.98 -28.23
CA ALA A 6 9.09 12.46 -27.59
C ALA A 6 8.83 13.38 -26.39
N TYR A 7 7.86 14.29 -26.49
CA TYR A 7 7.46 15.12 -25.35
C TYR A 7 6.70 14.31 -24.28
N HIS A 8 5.90 13.33 -24.68
CA HIS A 8 5.20 12.43 -23.76
C HIS A 8 6.19 11.64 -22.88
N GLU A 9 7.13 10.94 -23.53
CA GLU A 9 8.19 10.20 -22.84
C GLU A 9 9.13 11.11 -22.05
N GLY A 10 9.43 12.28 -22.61
CA GLY A 10 10.21 13.31 -21.95
C GLY A 10 9.52 13.83 -20.68
N GLY A 11 8.19 13.97 -20.73
CA GLY A 11 7.34 14.40 -19.62
C GLY A 11 7.42 13.45 -18.44
N HIS A 12 7.18 12.15 -18.68
CA HIS A 12 7.38 11.11 -17.67
C HIS A 12 8.78 11.16 -17.06
N THR A 13 9.79 11.23 -17.92
CA THR A 13 11.18 11.14 -17.52
C THR A 13 11.60 12.32 -16.65
N LEU A 14 11.30 13.55 -17.08
CA LEU A 14 11.66 14.77 -16.37
C LEU A 14 10.87 14.91 -15.06
N ALA A 15 9.57 14.58 -15.06
CA ALA A 15 8.75 14.61 -13.85
C ALA A 15 9.31 13.68 -12.76
N ALA A 16 9.62 12.43 -13.09
CA ALA A 16 10.28 11.52 -12.17
C ALA A 16 11.69 11.99 -11.78
N TRP A 17 12.47 12.51 -12.71
CA TRP A 17 13.82 12.99 -12.39
C TRP A 17 13.81 14.10 -11.33
N ALA A 18 12.79 14.95 -11.31
CA ALA A 18 12.64 15.99 -10.30
C ALA A 18 12.13 15.48 -8.93
N MET A 19 11.54 14.29 -8.84
CA MET A 19 10.98 13.77 -7.59
C MET A 19 12.05 13.09 -6.70
N PRO A 20 12.04 13.32 -5.37
CA PRO A 20 13.06 12.77 -4.46
C PRO A 20 12.87 11.29 -4.14
N ASP A 21 11.62 10.81 -4.06
CA ASP A 21 11.27 9.47 -3.58
C ASP A 21 10.82 8.55 -4.73
N ILE A 22 11.51 8.55 -5.87
CA ILE A 22 11.20 7.68 -7.01
C ILE A 22 12.43 6.92 -7.48
N GLU A 23 12.21 5.73 -8.03
CA GLU A 23 13.26 4.90 -8.57
C GLU A 23 14.00 5.62 -9.72
N PRO A 24 15.33 5.46 -9.81
CA PRO A 24 16.10 6.11 -10.85
C PRO A 24 15.72 5.58 -12.24
N ILE A 25 15.61 6.50 -13.20
CA ILE A 25 15.34 6.16 -14.59
C ILE A 25 16.67 5.81 -15.28
N TYR A 26 16.71 4.63 -15.90
CA TYR A 26 17.92 4.15 -16.57
C TYR A 26 17.89 4.31 -18.09
N LYS A 27 16.68 4.38 -18.66
CA LYS A 27 16.49 4.42 -20.11
C LYS A 27 15.14 5.02 -20.45
N VAL A 28 15.11 5.83 -21.49
CA VAL A 28 13.88 6.33 -22.14
C VAL A 28 13.98 6.06 -23.63
N THR A 29 12.88 5.64 -24.26
CA THR A 29 12.83 5.39 -25.71
C THR A 29 11.52 5.84 -26.31
N ILE A 30 11.54 6.36 -27.54
CA ILE A 30 10.35 6.69 -28.34
C ILE A 30 10.03 5.62 -29.39
N LEU A 31 10.75 4.50 -29.37
CA LEU A 31 10.47 3.36 -30.23
C LEU A 31 9.18 2.68 -29.77
N ALA A 32 8.23 2.53 -30.69
CA ALA A 32 6.97 1.85 -30.41
C ALA A 32 7.22 0.39 -29.98
N ARG A 33 6.64 -0.01 -28.85
CA ARG A 33 6.57 -1.43 -28.44
C ARG A 33 5.10 -1.83 -28.28
N GLY A 34 4.52 -2.46 -29.30
CA GLY A 34 3.13 -2.93 -29.26
C GLY A 34 2.11 -1.82 -29.54
N ARG A 35 0.95 -1.84 -28.84
CA ARG A 35 -0.15 -0.86 -29.02
C ARG A 35 0.08 0.48 -28.32
N THR A 36 1.15 0.61 -27.53
CA THR A 36 1.56 1.82 -26.82
C THR A 36 2.85 2.38 -27.46
N GLY A 37 3.05 3.69 -27.39
CA GLY A 37 4.17 4.42 -28.00
C GLY A 37 5.53 4.13 -27.35
N GLY A 38 6.41 5.13 -27.26
CA GLY A 38 7.64 5.04 -26.47
C GLY A 38 7.40 4.67 -25.01
N HIS A 39 8.45 4.32 -24.26
CA HIS A 39 8.35 4.07 -22.80
C HIS A 39 9.65 4.45 -22.08
N ALA A 40 9.52 5.09 -20.90
CA ALA A 40 10.59 5.21 -19.90
C ALA A 40 10.62 3.98 -18.97
N VAL A 41 11.82 3.51 -18.62
CA VAL A 41 12.02 2.34 -17.74
C VAL A 41 12.81 2.74 -16.49
N SER A 42 12.16 2.64 -15.33
CA SER A 42 12.81 2.59 -14.01
C SER A 42 13.12 1.13 -13.65
N VAL A 43 14.21 0.91 -12.91
CA VAL A 43 14.53 -0.40 -12.35
C VAL A 43 14.26 -0.33 -10.86
N PRO A 44 13.41 -1.22 -10.30
CA PRO A 44 13.21 -1.32 -8.86
C PRO A 44 14.56 -1.59 -8.16
N GLU A 45 14.92 -0.74 -7.20
CA GLU A 45 16.04 -1.00 -6.30
C GLU A 45 15.57 -1.99 -5.23
N ASP A 46 15.94 -3.26 -5.39
CA ASP A 46 15.52 -4.41 -4.60
C ASP A 46 14.00 -4.69 -4.59
N ASP A 47 13.63 -5.93 -4.26
CA ASP A 47 12.25 -6.39 -4.15
C ASP A 47 11.60 -5.75 -2.90
N LYS A 48 11.42 -4.42 -2.93
CA LYS A 48 10.81 -3.63 -1.86
C LYS A 48 9.34 -4.04 -1.74
N GLY A 49 9.08 -4.94 -0.80
CA GLY A 49 7.71 -5.32 -0.43
C GLY A 49 6.92 -4.19 0.26
N LEU A 50 7.59 -3.11 0.69
CA LEU A 50 6.98 -1.98 1.39
C LEU A 50 7.24 -0.68 0.61
N MET A 51 6.18 0.09 0.41
CA MET A 51 6.21 1.38 -0.25
C MET A 51 5.63 2.45 0.66
N THR A 52 6.35 3.56 0.78
CA THR A 52 5.88 4.73 1.49
C THR A 52 4.86 5.50 0.66
N ARG A 53 4.10 6.34 1.34
CA ARG A 53 3.13 7.23 0.70
C ARG A 53 3.79 8.23 -0.27
N SER A 54 4.94 8.77 0.10
CA SER A 54 5.71 9.70 -0.74
C SER A 54 6.19 9.01 -2.02
N GLU A 55 6.62 7.75 -1.96
CA GLU A 55 6.98 6.96 -3.14
C GLU A 55 5.77 6.74 -4.07
N MET A 56 4.59 6.42 -3.52
CA MET A 56 3.37 6.27 -4.33
C MET A 56 2.95 7.58 -4.99
N ILE A 57 3.03 8.70 -4.28
CA ILE A 57 2.77 10.04 -4.84
C ILE A 57 3.76 10.34 -5.97
N ALA A 58 5.05 10.04 -5.79
CA ALA A 58 6.04 10.25 -6.84
C ALA A 58 5.73 9.40 -8.09
N ARG A 59 5.24 8.17 -7.92
CA ARG A 59 4.77 7.35 -9.06
C ARG A 59 3.53 7.93 -9.75
N LEU A 60 2.61 8.57 -9.00
CA LEU A 60 1.49 9.31 -9.61
C LEU A 60 2.02 10.49 -10.44
N VAL A 61 2.98 11.26 -9.92
CA VAL A 61 3.60 12.38 -10.65
C VAL A 61 4.29 11.89 -11.92
N PHE A 62 5.02 10.78 -11.85
CA PHE A 62 5.57 10.11 -13.02
C PHE A 62 4.50 9.75 -14.04
N ALA A 63 3.45 9.03 -13.64
CA ALA A 63 2.38 8.60 -14.54
C ALA A 63 1.63 9.79 -15.18
N MET A 64 1.44 10.90 -14.46
CA MET A 64 0.80 12.09 -15.03
C MET A 64 1.74 12.95 -15.90
N GLY A 65 3.05 12.67 -15.91
CA GLY A 65 4.06 13.46 -16.61
C GLY A 65 3.86 13.54 -18.13
N GLY A 66 3.56 12.42 -18.79
CA GLY A 66 3.34 12.41 -20.25
C GLY A 66 2.12 13.23 -20.67
N ARG A 67 1.01 13.06 -19.94
CA ARG A 67 -0.22 13.86 -20.14
C ARG A 67 0.04 15.36 -19.92
N ALA A 68 0.70 15.72 -18.83
CA ALA A 68 1.02 17.11 -18.52
C ALA A 68 1.93 17.75 -19.58
N ALA A 69 2.89 17.00 -20.13
CA ALA A 69 3.75 17.47 -21.21
C ALA A 69 2.97 17.75 -22.50
N GLU A 70 2.03 16.88 -22.86
CA GLU A 70 1.19 17.08 -24.04
C GLU A 70 0.34 18.34 -23.91
N GLU A 71 -0.31 18.53 -22.76
CA GLU A 71 -1.12 19.71 -22.52
C GLU A 71 -0.29 21.00 -22.48
N LEU A 72 0.90 20.97 -21.86
CA LEU A 72 1.78 22.13 -21.77
C LEU A 72 2.30 22.57 -23.14
N VAL A 73 2.72 21.61 -23.99
CA VAL A 73 3.41 21.90 -25.26
C VAL A 73 2.44 22.01 -26.43
N PHE A 74 1.47 21.11 -26.53
CA PHE A 74 0.56 21.02 -27.66
C PHE A 74 -0.82 21.60 -27.38
N ARG A 75 -1.18 21.85 -26.11
CA ARG A 75 -2.51 22.35 -25.68
C ARG A 75 -3.67 21.44 -26.07
N GLU A 76 -3.37 20.22 -26.50
CA GLU A 76 -4.33 19.23 -26.96
C GLU A 76 -3.87 17.87 -26.46
N PRO A 77 -4.58 17.27 -25.49
CA PRO A 77 -4.23 15.96 -24.96
C PRO A 77 -4.56 14.86 -25.97
N THR A 78 -3.71 13.85 -26.05
CA THR A 78 -3.92 12.71 -26.95
C THR A 78 -4.55 11.51 -26.24
N THR A 79 -4.97 10.52 -27.03
CA THR A 79 -5.38 9.22 -26.53
C THR A 79 -4.20 8.32 -26.13
N GLY A 80 -2.96 8.79 -26.26
CA GLY A 80 -1.75 8.03 -25.90
C GLY A 80 -1.62 7.78 -24.41
N ALA A 81 -2.11 8.71 -23.57
CA ALA A 81 -1.98 8.67 -22.11
C ALA A 81 -2.93 7.69 -21.39
N VAL A 82 -3.69 6.86 -22.11
CA VAL A 82 -4.71 5.97 -21.52
C VAL A 82 -4.08 4.97 -20.54
N SER A 83 -2.92 4.40 -20.88
CA SER A 83 -2.20 3.47 -20.01
C SER A 83 -1.77 4.16 -18.71
N ASP A 84 -1.27 5.39 -18.79
CA ASP A 84 -0.73 6.10 -17.64
C ASP A 84 -1.85 6.56 -16.71
N ILE A 85 -2.99 6.99 -17.26
CA ILE A 85 -4.19 7.31 -16.49
C ILE A 85 -4.73 6.08 -15.76
N ASP A 86 -4.75 4.92 -16.41
CA ASP A 86 -5.17 3.66 -15.78
C ASP A 86 -4.22 3.26 -14.63
N GLN A 87 -2.91 3.35 -14.85
CA GLN A 87 -1.91 3.09 -13.81
C GLN A 87 -2.02 4.08 -12.64
N ALA A 88 -2.13 5.38 -12.91
CA ALA A 88 -2.31 6.41 -11.89
C ALA A 88 -3.60 6.17 -11.08
N THR A 89 -4.69 5.83 -11.76
CA THR A 89 -5.97 5.55 -11.11
C THR A 89 -5.89 4.32 -10.21
N LYS A 90 -5.22 3.25 -10.65
CA LYS A 90 -5.00 2.04 -9.84
C LYS A 90 -4.19 2.36 -8.59
N ILE A 91 -3.06 3.05 -8.74
CA ILE A 91 -2.20 3.44 -7.61
C ILE A 91 -2.98 4.31 -6.62
N ALA A 92 -3.66 5.37 -7.10
CA ALA A 92 -4.44 6.26 -6.25
C ALA A 92 -5.58 5.53 -5.55
N ARG A 93 -6.27 4.61 -6.24
CA ARG A 93 -7.32 3.79 -5.63
C ARG A 93 -6.76 2.89 -4.54
N SER A 94 -5.69 2.12 -4.80
CA SER A 94 -5.07 1.27 -3.78
C SER A 94 -4.52 2.07 -2.59
N MET A 95 -3.97 3.26 -2.80
CA MET A 95 -3.60 4.19 -1.72
C MET A 95 -4.79 4.45 -0.78
N VAL A 96 -5.97 4.71 -1.34
CA VAL A 96 -7.17 5.05 -0.58
C VAL A 96 -7.84 3.81 0.02
N THR A 97 -8.02 2.75 -0.78
CA THR A 97 -8.87 1.61 -0.43
C THR A 97 -8.12 0.44 0.20
N GLU A 98 -6.85 0.22 -0.14
CA GLU A 98 -6.10 -0.94 0.35
C GLU A 98 -5.11 -0.57 1.44
N TYR A 99 -4.44 0.57 1.29
CA TYR A 99 -3.37 1.01 2.19
C TYR A 99 -3.82 2.03 3.24
N GLY A 100 -5.05 2.53 3.15
CA GLY A 100 -5.61 3.45 4.14
C GLY A 100 -4.85 4.79 4.24
N MET A 101 -4.32 5.28 3.11
CA MET A 101 -3.48 6.49 3.02
C MET A 101 -4.30 7.78 2.84
N SER A 102 -5.60 7.75 3.13
CA SER A 102 -6.47 8.93 3.18
C SER A 102 -6.74 9.31 4.64
N ALA A 103 -6.54 10.59 4.98
CA ALA A 103 -6.87 11.12 6.30
C ALA A 103 -8.39 11.07 6.57
N LYS A 104 -9.19 11.30 5.53
CA LYS A 104 -10.65 11.37 5.59
C LYS A 104 -11.28 10.00 5.81
N LEU A 105 -10.83 8.99 5.06
CA LEU A 105 -11.35 7.62 5.17
C LEU A 105 -10.63 6.80 6.26
N GLY A 106 -9.42 7.21 6.63
CA GLY A 106 -8.64 6.56 7.68
C GLY A 106 -7.95 5.27 7.23
N ALA A 107 -7.36 4.58 8.20
CA ALA A 107 -6.59 3.36 7.98
C ALA A 107 -7.51 2.12 7.90
N VAL A 108 -8.46 2.13 6.98
CA VAL A 108 -9.45 1.06 6.76
C VAL A 108 -9.30 0.50 5.35
N LYS A 109 -9.38 -0.83 5.22
CA LYS A 109 -9.44 -1.50 3.91
C LYS A 109 -10.88 -1.48 3.39
N TYR A 110 -11.08 -0.90 2.22
CA TYR A 110 -12.37 -0.81 1.53
C TYR A 110 -12.38 -1.75 0.32
N GLY A 111 -13.36 -2.64 0.27
CA GLY A 111 -13.55 -3.62 -0.81
C GLY A 111 -13.08 -5.03 -0.45
N THR A 112 -13.62 -6.00 -1.17
CA THR A 112 -13.31 -7.43 -1.02
C THR A 112 -12.06 -7.77 -1.81
N GLU A 113 -11.18 -8.60 -1.23
CA GLU A 113 -10.11 -9.23 -1.98
C GLU A 113 -10.71 -9.93 -3.20
N HIS A 114 -10.07 -9.77 -4.36
CA HIS A 114 -10.39 -10.54 -5.55
C HIS A 114 -10.44 -12.02 -5.18
N GLY A 115 -11.65 -12.53 -4.97
CA GLY A 115 -11.89 -13.93 -4.64
C GLY A 115 -11.31 -14.83 -5.73
N ASP A 116 -10.86 -16.00 -5.30
CA ASP A 116 -10.29 -17.08 -6.08
C ASP A 116 -10.79 -17.11 -7.56
N PRO A 117 -9.89 -17.05 -8.57
CA PRO A 117 -10.25 -17.08 -9.99
C PRO A 117 -11.10 -18.28 -10.41
N PHE A 118 -11.18 -19.31 -9.56
CA PHE A 118 -11.94 -20.54 -9.77
C PHE A 118 -13.41 -20.47 -9.31
N LEU A 119 -13.80 -19.48 -8.51
CA LEU A 119 -15.19 -19.23 -8.14
C LEU A 119 -15.84 -18.38 -9.24
N GLY A 120 -16.48 -19.09 -10.16
CA GLY A 120 -16.98 -18.61 -11.45
C GLY A 120 -17.57 -17.20 -11.44
N ARG A 121 -17.23 -16.47 -12.52
CA ARG A 121 -17.85 -15.21 -12.94
C ARG A 121 -19.37 -15.21 -12.69
N THR A 122 -19.81 -14.71 -11.55
CA THR A 122 -21.21 -14.44 -11.30
C THR A 122 -21.32 -13.16 -10.48
N MET A 123 -21.62 -12.10 -11.21
CA MET A 123 -22.57 -11.05 -10.86
C MET A 123 -22.29 -10.19 -9.62
N GLY A 124 -21.74 -9.00 -9.88
CA GLY A 124 -21.85 -7.85 -8.98
C GLY A 124 -20.86 -7.88 -7.82
N THR A 125 -19.66 -7.31 -8.05
CA THR A 125 -18.85 -6.77 -6.95
C THR A 125 -19.64 -5.62 -6.33
N GLN A 126 -20.59 -5.92 -5.46
CA GLN A 126 -21.14 -4.92 -4.57
C GLN A 126 -20.01 -4.54 -3.62
N SER A 127 -19.62 -3.28 -3.69
CA SER A 127 -18.77 -2.68 -2.68
C SER A 127 -19.39 -2.90 -1.30
N ASP A 128 -18.64 -3.44 -0.34
CA ASP A 128 -19.08 -3.62 1.06
C ASP A 128 -19.19 -2.28 1.83
N TYR A 129 -19.38 -1.16 1.12
CA TYR A 129 -19.40 0.19 1.66
C TYR A 129 -20.54 1.02 1.04
N SER A 130 -21.01 2.01 1.79
CA SER A 130 -22.15 2.86 1.38
C SER A 130 -21.82 3.71 0.15
N HIS A 131 -22.84 4.22 -0.53
CA HIS A 131 -22.68 5.18 -1.63
C HIS A 131 -21.94 6.46 -1.20
N GLU A 132 -22.10 6.87 0.06
CA GLU A 132 -21.38 8.01 0.62
C GLU A 132 -19.88 7.73 0.71
N VAL A 133 -19.49 6.55 1.22
CA VAL A 133 -18.10 6.12 1.26
C VAL A 133 -17.52 5.95 -0.16
N ALA A 134 -18.30 5.41 -1.10
CA ALA A 134 -17.89 5.29 -2.49
C ALA A 134 -17.57 6.66 -3.12
N ARG A 135 -18.45 7.65 -2.89
CA ARG A 135 -18.22 9.03 -3.31
C ARG A 135 -16.96 9.62 -2.67
N ASP A 136 -16.76 9.38 -1.39
CA ASP A 136 -15.58 9.85 -0.67
C ASP A 136 -14.28 9.24 -1.22
N ILE A 137 -14.30 7.94 -1.56
CA ILE A 137 -13.17 7.27 -2.22
C ILE A 137 -12.86 7.94 -3.56
N ASP A 138 -13.88 8.12 -4.41
CA ASP A 138 -13.68 8.73 -5.73
C ASP A 138 -13.21 10.19 -5.63
N ASP A 139 -13.66 10.92 -4.61
CA ASP A 139 -13.21 12.28 -4.33
C ASP A 139 -11.73 12.32 -3.90
N GLU A 140 -11.29 11.39 -3.04
CA GLU A 140 -9.89 11.30 -2.61
C GLU A 140 -8.97 10.85 -3.75
N VAL A 141 -9.39 9.88 -4.57
CA VAL A 141 -8.67 9.45 -5.77
C VAL A 141 -8.47 10.61 -6.74
N ARG A 142 -9.53 11.38 -7.00
CA ARG A 142 -9.45 12.56 -7.87
C ARG A 142 -8.45 13.59 -7.34
N LYS A 143 -8.48 13.90 -6.03
CA LYS A 143 -7.54 14.85 -5.42
C LYS A 143 -6.09 14.39 -5.58
N LEU A 144 -5.82 13.09 -5.40
CA LEU A 144 -4.48 12.52 -5.57
C LEU A 144 -3.97 12.71 -7.00
N ILE A 145 -4.79 12.36 -7.99
CA ILE A 145 -4.43 12.47 -9.42
C ILE A 145 -4.25 13.93 -9.83
N GLU A 146 -5.17 14.82 -9.45
CA GLU A 146 -5.10 16.24 -9.80
C GLU A 146 -3.88 16.95 -9.19
N ALA A 147 -3.52 16.65 -7.93
CA ALA A 147 -2.32 17.23 -7.36
C ALA A 147 -1.05 16.67 -8.01
N ALA A 148 -1.02 15.37 -8.34
CA ALA A 148 0.10 14.77 -9.06
C ALA A 148 0.27 15.37 -10.46
N HIS A 149 -0.83 15.60 -11.16
CA HIS A 149 -0.85 16.28 -12.45
C HIS A 149 -0.38 17.74 -12.34
N THR A 150 -0.86 18.46 -11.32
CA THR A 150 -0.42 19.85 -11.04
C THR A 150 1.07 19.92 -10.74
N GLU A 151 1.59 18.97 -9.96
CA GLU A 151 3.02 18.90 -9.63
C GLU A 151 3.86 18.58 -10.88
N ALA A 152 3.42 17.61 -11.70
CA ALA A 152 4.04 17.32 -12.98
C ALA A 152 4.06 18.56 -13.89
N TRP A 153 2.94 19.26 -14.01
CA TRP A 153 2.84 20.51 -14.77
C TRP A 153 3.84 21.57 -14.26
N ALA A 154 3.95 21.75 -12.95
CA ALA A 154 4.87 22.70 -12.34
C ALA A 154 6.33 22.36 -12.65
N ILE A 155 6.71 21.07 -12.55
CA ILE A 155 8.06 20.60 -12.93
C ILE A 155 8.34 20.90 -14.39
N LEU A 156 7.44 20.51 -15.29
CA LEU A 156 7.65 20.66 -16.74
C LEU A 156 7.66 22.12 -17.18
N THR A 157 6.94 22.99 -16.47
CA THR A 157 6.95 24.44 -16.71
C THR A 157 8.27 25.06 -16.24
N GLU A 158 8.77 24.68 -15.06
CA GLU A 158 10.04 25.17 -14.51
C GLU A 158 11.23 24.75 -15.39
N TYR A 159 11.23 23.49 -15.86
CA TYR A 159 12.31 22.91 -16.66
C TYR A 159 11.94 22.79 -18.14
N ARG A 160 11.18 23.75 -18.66
CA ARG A 160 10.63 23.71 -20.02
C ARG A 160 11.71 23.66 -21.09
N ASP A 161 12.83 24.34 -20.90
CA ASP A 161 13.97 24.30 -21.83
C ASP A 161 14.67 22.93 -21.81
N VAL A 162 14.81 22.33 -20.63
CA VAL A 162 15.39 20.98 -20.47
C VAL A 162 14.50 19.93 -21.14
N LEU A 163 13.17 20.07 -21.03
CA LEU A 163 12.20 19.22 -21.74
C LEU A 163 12.39 19.28 -23.26
N ASP A 164 12.65 20.47 -23.82
CA ASP A 164 12.92 20.64 -25.26
C ASP A 164 14.22 19.96 -25.68
N VAL A 165 15.29 20.14 -24.91
CA VAL A 165 16.57 19.48 -25.17
C VAL A 165 16.39 17.97 -25.16
N LEU A 166 15.71 17.43 -24.15
CA LEU A 166 15.41 16.01 -24.04
C LEU A 166 14.60 15.48 -25.23
N ALA A 167 13.53 16.19 -25.60
CA ALA A 167 12.70 15.80 -26.73
C ALA A 167 13.47 15.86 -28.06
N GLY A 168 14.36 16.85 -28.23
CA GLY A 168 15.27 16.95 -29.38
C GLY A 168 16.22 15.75 -29.48
N GLU A 169 16.91 15.43 -28.39
CA GLU A 169 17.81 14.27 -28.31
C GLU A 169 17.07 12.95 -28.54
N LEU A 170 15.85 12.80 -28.01
CA LEU A 170 14.99 11.65 -28.27
C LEU A 170 14.60 11.53 -29.75
N LEU A 171 14.35 12.65 -30.44
CA LEU A 171 14.03 12.63 -31.86
C LEU A 171 15.20 12.18 -32.74
N GLU A 172 16.43 12.54 -32.35
CA GLU A 172 17.66 12.18 -33.05
C GLU A 172 18.10 10.74 -32.78
N LYS A 173 18.13 10.33 -31.51
CA LYS A 173 18.71 9.04 -31.09
C LYS A 173 17.68 7.95 -30.84
N GLU A 174 16.41 8.31 -30.72
CA GLU A 174 15.25 7.44 -30.41
C GLU A 174 15.28 6.76 -29.05
N THR A 175 16.45 6.57 -28.44
CA THR A 175 16.66 6.00 -27.11
C THR A 175 17.81 6.72 -26.42
N LEU A 176 17.61 7.09 -25.16
CA LEU A 176 18.64 7.68 -24.31
C LEU A 176 18.87 6.79 -23.08
N HIS A 177 20.13 6.66 -22.69
CA HIS A 177 20.54 5.93 -21.51
C HIS A 177 20.87 6.86 -20.34
N ARG A 178 20.96 6.30 -19.13
CA ARG A 178 21.20 7.03 -17.88
C ARG A 178 22.29 8.10 -17.97
N LYS A 179 23.45 7.79 -18.54
CA LYS A 179 24.57 8.76 -18.64
C LYS A 179 24.20 10.01 -19.47
N GLU A 180 23.39 9.83 -20.50
CA GLU A 180 22.91 10.94 -21.34
C GLU A 180 21.85 11.74 -20.59
N LEU A 181 20.95 11.05 -19.87
CA LEU A 181 19.95 11.69 -19.01
C LEU A 181 20.61 12.50 -17.89
N GLU A 182 21.66 11.97 -17.24
CA GLU A 182 22.42 12.69 -16.22
C GLU A 182 23.05 13.98 -16.77
N ALA A 183 23.50 13.98 -18.04
CA ALA A 183 24.01 15.17 -18.69
C ALA A 183 22.91 16.19 -19.01
N ILE A 184 21.77 15.74 -19.56
CA ILE A 184 20.63 16.60 -19.89
C ILE A 184 20.00 17.21 -18.63
N PHE A 185 19.93 16.43 -17.55
CA PHE A 185 19.28 16.83 -16.31
C PHE A 185 20.23 17.38 -15.24
N ALA A 186 21.46 17.77 -15.62
CA ALA A 186 22.46 18.28 -14.68
C ALA A 186 21.98 19.47 -13.84
N GLU A 187 21.07 20.29 -14.40
CA GLU A 187 20.51 21.47 -13.73
C GLU A 187 19.19 21.20 -13.00
N VAL A 188 18.61 20.00 -13.15
CA VAL A 188 17.32 19.65 -12.55
C VAL A 188 17.52 19.32 -11.08
N LYS A 189 16.93 20.14 -10.21
CA LYS A 189 17.00 19.95 -8.76
C LYS A 189 15.85 19.06 -8.29
N LYS A 190 16.16 18.18 -7.34
CA LYS A 190 15.14 17.39 -6.64
C LYS A 190 14.24 18.34 -5.86
N ARG A 191 12.93 18.20 -6.06
CA ARG A 191 11.90 18.99 -5.38
C ARG A 191 11.72 18.52 -3.94
N PRO A 192 11.20 19.39 -3.06
CA PRO A 192 10.73 18.95 -1.76
C PRO A 192 9.61 17.92 -1.93
N ARG A 193 9.40 17.10 -0.89
CA ARG A 193 8.29 16.15 -0.85
C ARG A 193 6.97 16.88 -0.96
N LEU A 194 6.02 16.30 -1.69
CA LEU A 194 4.67 16.83 -1.79
C LEU A 194 3.90 16.55 -0.49
N THR A 195 3.90 17.53 0.41
CA THR A 195 3.30 17.41 1.75
C THR A 195 1.82 17.77 1.81
N VAL A 196 1.19 18.16 0.68
CA VAL A 196 -0.25 18.50 0.63
C VAL A 196 -1.12 17.35 1.12
N PHE A 197 -0.56 16.15 1.06
CA PHE A 197 -1.21 14.94 1.47
C PHE A 197 -0.87 14.56 2.92
N ASP A 198 0.17 15.11 3.57
CA ASP A 198 0.65 14.72 4.91
C ASP A 198 -0.29 15.14 6.06
N ASP A 199 -1.60 15.11 5.79
CA ASP A 199 -2.63 15.09 6.79
C ASP A 199 -2.74 13.68 7.38
N PHE A 200 -2.45 13.57 8.67
CA PHE A 200 -2.66 12.34 9.43
C PHE A 200 -3.98 12.38 10.20
N GLY A 201 -4.94 13.24 9.85
CA GLY A 201 -6.20 13.38 10.58
C GLY A 201 -5.99 13.91 12.00
N GLY A 202 -5.12 14.91 12.15
CA GLY A 202 -4.77 15.50 13.44
C GLY A 202 -3.78 14.71 14.31
N ARG A 203 -3.28 13.55 13.84
CA ARG A 203 -2.18 12.84 14.49
C ARG A 203 -0.85 13.56 14.22
N ILE A 204 -0.07 13.83 15.26
CA ILE A 204 1.22 14.53 15.16
C ILE A 204 2.34 13.48 15.24
N PRO A 205 3.19 13.36 14.21
CA PRO A 205 4.36 12.49 14.26
C PRO A 205 5.30 12.85 15.42
N SER A 206 5.99 11.86 15.98
CA SER A 206 6.98 12.08 17.04
C SER A 206 8.29 12.64 16.48
N ASP A 207 8.86 13.64 17.15
CA ASP A 207 10.19 14.19 16.83
C ASP A 207 11.35 13.25 17.21
N LYS A 208 11.07 12.23 18.04
CA LYS A 208 12.07 11.22 18.41
C LYS A 208 12.33 10.30 17.21
N PRO A 209 13.59 10.16 16.76
CA PRO A 209 13.90 9.29 15.63
C PRO A 209 13.71 7.80 15.99
N PRO A 210 13.62 6.91 14.98
CA PRO A 210 13.65 5.47 15.20
C PRO A 210 14.87 5.02 16.01
N ILE A 211 14.75 3.88 16.70
CA ILE A 211 15.88 3.29 17.40
C ILE A 211 17.00 2.96 16.41
N LYS A 212 18.24 3.20 16.81
CA LYS A 212 19.41 2.80 16.03
C LYS A 212 19.68 1.32 16.24
N THR A 213 20.04 0.61 15.18
CA THR A 213 20.48 -0.78 15.27
C THR A 213 21.84 -0.88 15.99
N PRO A 214 22.20 -2.05 16.56
CA PRO A 214 23.53 -2.25 17.13
C PRO A 214 24.66 -1.96 16.14
N GLY A 215 24.43 -2.20 14.84
CA GLY A 215 25.37 -1.89 13.76
C GLY A 215 25.53 -0.39 13.54
N GLU A 216 24.42 0.36 13.47
CA GLU A 216 24.45 1.84 13.35
C GLU A 216 25.14 2.49 14.56
N LEU A 217 24.88 1.97 15.77
CA LEU A 217 25.53 2.42 16.99
C LEU A 217 27.03 2.09 17.01
N ALA A 218 27.44 0.95 16.46
CA ALA A 218 28.86 0.57 16.35
C ALA A 218 29.60 1.48 15.36
N ILE A 219 28.97 1.82 14.22
CA ILE A 219 29.51 2.78 13.25
C ILE A 219 29.72 4.16 13.91
N GLU A 220 28.75 4.64 14.68
CA GLU A 220 28.90 5.92 15.40
C GLU A 220 29.99 5.89 16.48
N ARG A 221 30.22 4.74 17.12
CA ARG A 221 31.31 4.56 18.10
C ARG A 221 32.68 4.33 17.46
N GLY A 222 32.78 4.25 16.14
CA GLY A 222 34.03 3.92 15.45
C GLY A 222 34.50 2.48 15.70
N GLU A 223 33.60 1.61 16.15
CA GLU A 223 33.88 0.20 16.41
C GLU A 223 33.69 -0.60 15.12
N PRO A 224 34.59 -1.55 14.79
CA PRO A 224 34.38 -2.43 13.65
C PRO A 224 33.10 -3.23 13.86
N TRP A 225 32.37 -3.47 12.76
CA TRP A 225 31.09 -4.17 12.75
C TRP A 225 31.15 -5.42 13.66
N PRO A 226 30.26 -5.55 14.66
CA PRO A 226 30.27 -6.72 15.51
C PRO A 226 30.10 -7.95 14.62
N LYS A 227 31.03 -8.90 14.74
CA LYS A 227 30.91 -10.17 14.01
C LYS A 227 29.51 -10.70 14.27
N PRO A 228 28.75 -11.13 13.23
CA PRO A 228 27.42 -11.66 13.43
C PRO A 228 27.52 -12.72 14.53
N MET A 229 26.70 -12.57 15.58
CA MET A 229 26.64 -13.60 16.62
C MET A 229 26.42 -14.94 15.91
N PRO A 230 27.12 -16.02 16.34
CA PRO A 230 26.88 -17.34 15.78
C PRO A 230 25.37 -17.58 15.78
N GLU A 231 24.84 -18.03 14.64
CA GLU A 231 23.40 -18.19 14.50
C GLU A 231 22.87 -18.96 15.70
N PRO A 232 21.76 -18.50 16.31
CA PRO A 232 21.26 -19.15 17.50
C PRO A 232 20.99 -20.63 17.19
N ALA A 233 21.40 -21.52 18.09
CA ALA A 233 21.43 -22.97 17.85
C ALA A 233 20.09 -23.57 17.38
N PHE A 234 18.98 -22.85 17.57
CA PHE A 234 17.68 -23.24 17.02
C PHE A 234 17.60 -23.13 15.49
N LYS A 235 18.27 -22.15 14.85
CA LYS A 235 18.27 -22.02 13.38
C LYS A 235 19.03 -23.16 12.71
N THR A 236 20.19 -23.51 13.25
CA THR A 236 20.96 -24.67 12.80
C THR A 236 20.19 -25.96 13.06
N ALA A 237 19.54 -26.10 14.23
CA ALA A 237 18.69 -27.26 14.52
C ALA A 237 17.49 -27.37 13.58
N ILE A 238 16.84 -26.25 13.21
CA ILE A 238 15.75 -26.22 12.22
C ILE A 238 16.30 -26.61 10.85
N ALA A 239 17.41 -26.01 10.40
CA ALA A 239 18.01 -26.34 9.11
C ALA A 239 18.42 -27.82 9.01
N GLU A 240 19.02 -28.37 10.06
CA GLU A 240 19.36 -29.80 10.15
C GLU A 240 18.11 -30.69 10.17
N ALA A 241 17.06 -30.30 10.90
CA ALA A 241 15.80 -31.04 10.94
C ALA A 241 15.09 -30.99 9.57
N THR A 242 15.09 -29.84 8.89
CA THR A 242 14.54 -29.67 7.55
C THR A 242 15.34 -30.47 6.52
N ALA A 243 16.68 -30.48 6.62
CA ALA A 243 17.55 -31.28 5.75
C ALA A 243 17.31 -32.79 5.96
N LYS A 244 17.25 -33.26 7.21
CA LYS A 244 16.94 -34.66 7.55
C LYS A 244 15.55 -35.07 7.09
N ALA A 245 14.54 -34.20 7.23
CA ALA A 245 13.19 -34.45 6.74
C ALA A 245 13.16 -34.57 5.20
N ARG A 246 13.95 -33.74 4.51
CA ARG A 246 14.09 -33.77 3.04
C ARG A 246 14.82 -35.02 2.55
N GLU A 247 15.83 -35.49 3.28
CA GLU A 247 16.53 -36.75 3.00
C GLU A 247 15.65 -37.98 3.25
N GLN A 248 14.85 -37.99 4.32
CA GLN A 248 13.89 -39.06 4.62
C GLN A 248 12.77 -39.13 3.56
N GLN A 249 12.29 -37.99 3.04
CA GLN A 249 11.36 -37.98 1.91
C GLN A 249 12.02 -38.43 0.59
N GLY A 250 13.31 -38.14 0.39
CA GLY A 250 14.07 -38.58 -0.78
C GLY A 250 14.36 -40.08 -0.82
N GLN A 251 14.51 -40.73 0.35
CA GLN A 251 14.74 -42.18 0.44
C GLN A 251 13.45 -43.03 0.33
N ALA A 252 12.27 -42.44 0.56
CA ALA A 252 10.98 -43.10 0.38
C ALA A 252 10.47 -43.08 -1.07
N ALA A 253 11.12 -42.35 -1.98
CA ALA A 253 10.66 -42.13 -3.35
C ALA A 253 11.22 -43.11 -4.39
N ASN A 254 11.57 -44.34 -3.99
CA ASN A 254 11.92 -45.41 -4.93
C ASN A 254 11.19 -46.71 -4.58
N GLY A 255 9.89 -46.72 -4.85
CA GLY A 255 9.01 -47.88 -4.75
C GLY A 255 7.64 -47.57 -5.35
N ASN A 256 7.36 -48.12 -6.53
CA ASN A 256 6.10 -47.93 -7.25
C ASN A 256 4.88 -48.40 -6.42
N GLY A 257 3.88 -47.52 -6.31
CA GLY A 257 2.44 -47.87 -6.37
C GLY A 257 1.76 -48.37 -5.10
N ALA A 258 1.00 -47.48 -4.43
CA ALA A 258 -0.36 -47.70 -3.89
C ALA A 258 -0.75 -46.54 -2.95
N THR A 259 -1.62 -45.64 -3.39
CA THR A 259 -2.26 -44.62 -2.52
C THR A 259 -3.47 -45.24 -1.81
N GLY A 260 -3.25 -45.74 -0.59
CA GLY A 260 -4.31 -45.96 0.39
C GLY A 260 -4.41 -44.76 1.35
N PRO A 261 -5.59 -44.46 1.94
CA PRO A 261 -5.75 -43.31 2.82
C PRO A 261 -5.03 -43.55 4.14
N HIS A 262 -3.97 -42.78 4.40
CA HIS A 262 -3.36 -42.70 5.73
C HIS A 262 -4.17 -41.76 6.63
N PRO A 263 -4.39 -42.11 7.92
CA PRO A 263 -5.21 -41.33 8.83
C PRO A 263 -4.49 -40.05 9.25
N VAL A 264 -5.20 -38.93 9.17
CA VAL A 264 -4.82 -37.65 9.79
C VAL A 264 -4.77 -37.82 11.32
N PRO A 265 -3.64 -37.53 12.01
CA PRO A 265 -3.63 -37.46 13.47
C PRO A 265 -4.50 -36.28 13.92
N GLN A 266 -5.44 -36.53 14.81
CA GLN A 266 -6.23 -35.45 15.42
C GLN A 266 -5.34 -34.59 16.32
N PRO A 267 -5.50 -33.25 16.31
CA PRO A 267 -4.74 -32.37 17.17
C PRO A 267 -5.11 -32.60 18.64
N VAL A 268 -4.09 -32.76 19.48
CA VAL A 268 -4.26 -32.79 20.94
C VAL A 268 -4.59 -31.36 21.41
N PRO A 269 -5.67 -31.13 22.19
CA PRO A 269 -6.05 -29.78 22.59
C PRO A 269 -4.97 -29.12 23.47
N GLY A 270 -4.47 -27.94 23.07
CA GLY A 270 -3.65 -27.06 23.91
C GLY A 270 -2.25 -26.70 23.41
N GLN A 271 -1.82 -27.15 22.23
CA GLN A 271 -0.56 -26.74 21.62
C GLN A 271 -0.79 -25.79 20.43
N PRO A 272 -0.40 -24.50 20.50
CA PRO A 272 -0.29 -23.68 19.31
C PRO A 272 0.90 -24.16 18.46
N ASP A 273 0.62 -24.59 17.23
CA ASP A 273 1.61 -25.07 16.26
C ASP A 273 2.24 -23.87 15.53
N TYR A 274 3.51 -23.61 15.84
CA TYR A 274 4.33 -22.57 15.22
C TYR A 274 5.23 -23.11 14.10
N GLY A 275 4.91 -24.28 13.51
CA GLY A 275 5.68 -24.87 12.42
C GLY A 275 6.94 -25.61 12.87
N ALA A 276 6.92 -26.21 14.06
CA ALA A 276 8.03 -27.01 14.57
C ALA A 276 8.07 -28.42 13.92
N PRO A 277 9.26 -28.99 13.63
CA PRO A 277 9.37 -30.35 13.10
C PRO A 277 8.73 -31.39 14.02
N ALA A 278 8.19 -32.47 13.45
CA ALA A 278 7.56 -33.55 14.21
C ALA A 278 8.51 -34.12 15.28
N GLY A 279 8.11 -34.04 16.55
CA GLY A 279 8.88 -34.54 17.70
C GLY A 279 9.75 -33.49 18.42
N TRP A 280 9.79 -32.24 17.94
CA TRP A 280 10.53 -31.17 18.63
C TRP A 280 9.73 -30.61 19.83
N HIS A 281 10.41 -30.41 20.96
CA HIS A 281 9.86 -29.72 22.14
C HIS A 281 10.88 -28.71 22.68
N ALA A 282 10.40 -27.56 23.16
CA ALA A 282 11.25 -26.55 23.77
C ALA A 282 11.87 -27.08 25.07
N PRO A 283 13.18 -26.84 25.33
CA PRO A 283 13.79 -27.20 26.61
C PRO A 283 13.04 -26.52 27.77
N GLY A 284 12.51 -27.31 28.70
CA GLY A 284 11.67 -26.82 29.80
C GLY A 284 10.17 -26.98 29.60
N TRP A 285 9.73 -27.72 28.59
CA TRP A 285 8.32 -28.05 28.34
C TRP A 285 8.09 -29.57 28.34
N PRO A 286 7.04 -30.12 28.98
CA PRO A 286 5.98 -29.46 29.78
C PRO A 286 6.47 -29.04 31.18
N PRO A 287 5.74 -28.16 31.89
CA PRO A 287 6.12 -27.75 33.23
C PRO A 287 5.86 -28.91 34.22
N PRO A 288 6.62 -29.01 35.34
CA PRO A 288 6.46 -30.10 36.30
C PRO A 288 5.04 -30.14 36.90
N PRO A 289 4.48 -31.33 37.18
CA PRO A 289 3.05 -31.55 37.44
C PRO A 289 2.53 -31.06 38.82
N HIS A 290 3.19 -30.08 39.43
CA HIS A 290 2.77 -29.46 40.69
C HIS A 290 2.99 -27.94 40.62
N GLN A 291 2.18 -27.29 39.78
CA GLN A 291 1.80 -25.88 39.91
C GLN A 291 0.52 -25.63 39.10
N GLN A 292 -0.50 -26.46 39.36
CA GLN A 292 -1.87 -26.07 39.05
C GLN A 292 -2.29 -24.99 40.07
N GLY A 293 -2.44 -23.76 39.58
CA GLY A 293 -3.14 -22.69 40.28
C GLY A 293 -2.33 -21.93 41.32
N TYR A 294 -1.72 -20.81 40.92
CA TYR A 294 -1.66 -19.58 41.72
C TYR A 294 -1.42 -18.40 40.77
N TRP A 295 -2.48 -17.65 40.47
CA TRP A 295 -2.32 -16.26 40.04
C TRP A 295 -1.86 -15.47 41.28
N PRO A 296 -0.81 -14.64 41.20
CA PRO A 296 -0.52 -13.74 42.30
C PRO A 296 -1.73 -12.80 42.50
N PRO A 297 -2.15 -12.52 43.74
CA PRO A 297 -3.25 -11.60 43.98
C PRO A 297 -2.91 -10.22 43.40
N PRO A 298 -3.91 -9.48 42.87
CA PRO A 298 -3.68 -8.14 42.35
C PRO A 298 -3.16 -7.24 43.47
N GLN A 299 -2.07 -6.51 43.19
CA GLN A 299 -1.65 -5.42 44.05
C GLN A 299 -2.76 -4.36 44.13
N PRO A 300 -3.06 -3.79 45.31
CA PRO A 300 -4.07 -2.75 45.43
C PRO A 300 -3.54 -1.48 44.73
N GLY A 301 -4.07 -1.15 43.55
CA GLY A 301 -3.64 0.06 42.85
C GLY A 301 -4.29 0.39 41.51
N TRP A 302 -4.92 -0.55 40.80
CA TRP A 302 -5.55 -0.25 39.50
C TRP A 302 -6.91 -0.94 39.38
N GLY A 303 -7.97 -0.14 39.43
CA GLY A 303 -9.36 -0.59 39.34
C GLY A 303 -9.70 -1.17 37.97
N GLN A 304 -10.60 -2.16 37.95
CA GLN A 304 -11.13 -2.78 36.74
C GLN A 304 -12.02 -1.81 35.94
N PRO A 305 -12.02 -1.84 34.60
CA PRO A 305 -13.09 -1.25 33.81
C PRO A 305 -14.31 -2.19 33.76
N GLN A 306 -15.48 -1.67 34.15
CA GLN A 306 -16.77 -2.36 34.02
C GLN A 306 -17.26 -2.41 32.55
N GLN A 307 -18.14 -3.39 32.32
CA GLN A 307 -18.95 -3.73 31.14
C GLN A 307 -19.71 -2.54 30.48
N PRO A 308 -20.33 -2.70 29.29
CA PRO A 308 -20.37 -1.70 28.23
C PRO A 308 -21.35 -0.55 28.44
N TYR A 309 -20.96 0.59 27.87
CA TYR A 309 -21.66 1.87 27.90
C TYR A 309 -23.02 1.80 27.18
N GLN A 310 -24.11 2.02 27.93
CA GLN A 310 -25.39 2.50 27.39
C GLN A 310 -25.41 4.03 27.50
N PRO A 311 -25.84 4.78 26.46
CA PRO A 311 -25.87 6.24 26.55
C PRO A 311 -27.03 6.70 27.46
N ALA A 312 -26.70 7.47 28.49
CA ALA A 312 -27.67 8.19 29.33
C ALA A 312 -27.98 9.59 28.75
N PRO A 313 -29.19 10.13 28.95
CA PRO A 313 -29.65 11.40 28.37
C PRO A 313 -29.06 12.64 29.07
N MET A 314 -28.87 13.71 28.31
CA MET A 314 -28.39 15.03 28.77
C MET A 314 -29.42 15.75 29.69
N PRO A 315 -29.01 16.43 30.77
CA PRO A 315 -29.92 17.20 31.62
C PRO A 315 -30.20 18.59 31.01
N GLY A 316 -31.46 18.89 30.66
CA GLY A 316 -31.84 20.24 30.22
C GLY A 316 -33.15 20.45 29.46
N GLN A 317 -34.02 19.45 29.28
CA GLN A 317 -35.33 19.66 28.62
C GLN A 317 -36.47 19.08 29.46
N ALA A 318 -37.51 19.90 29.66
CA ALA A 318 -38.72 19.56 30.39
C ALA A 318 -39.45 18.37 29.74
N PRO A 319 -40.11 17.49 30.50
CA PRO A 319 -40.73 16.30 29.96
C PRO A 319 -41.96 16.63 29.09
N ALA A 320 -41.98 16.10 27.87
CA ALA A 320 -43.18 16.08 27.02
C ALA A 320 -44.20 15.07 27.57
N PRO A 321 -45.51 15.34 27.49
CA PRO A 321 -46.53 14.56 28.18
C PRO A 321 -46.78 13.19 27.53
N GLN A 322 -47.02 12.19 28.37
CA GLN A 322 -47.44 10.83 28.02
C GLN A 322 -48.83 10.85 27.35
N SER A 323 -48.93 10.27 26.16
CA SER A 323 -50.19 10.02 25.47
C SER A 323 -50.90 8.79 26.05
N GLN A 324 -52.03 9.00 26.73
CA GLN A 324 -53.04 7.97 26.98
C GLN A 324 -53.91 7.74 25.74
N PRO A 325 -54.54 6.56 25.59
CA PRO A 325 -55.42 6.26 24.46
C PRO A 325 -56.79 6.90 24.68
N GLY A 326 -57.22 7.76 23.76
CA GLY A 326 -58.53 8.42 23.79
C GLY A 326 -59.46 7.89 22.71
N GLU A 327 -60.59 7.33 23.13
CA GLU A 327 -61.80 7.13 22.34
C GLU A 327 -62.39 8.46 21.82
N GLY A 328 -63.11 8.46 20.69
CA GLY A 328 -64.13 9.47 20.40
C GLY A 328 -64.18 9.99 18.96
N GLY A 329 -65.26 9.66 18.24
CA GLY A 329 -65.46 9.91 16.81
C GLY A 329 -65.70 11.36 16.36
N GLY A 330 -65.77 11.54 15.03
CA GLY A 330 -66.19 12.76 14.35
C GLY A 330 -65.96 12.69 12.84
N ARG A 331 -66.90 13.17 12.02
CA ARG A 331 -67.12 12.83 10.60
C ARG A 331 -66.78 13.98 9.62
N HIS A 332 -66.59 13.59 8.34
CA HIS A 332 -66.75 14.37 7.07
C HIS A 332 -65.64 15.41 6.77
N ASN A 333 -65.19 15.68 5.53
CA ASN A 333 -65.67 15.40 4.17
C ASN A 333 -64.49 15.51 3.15
N ARG A 334 -64.63 14.86 1.99
CA ARG A 334 -63.83 14.90 0.74
C ARG A 334 -63.75 16.32 0.08
N PRO A 335 -63.08 16.59 -1.08
CA PRO A 335 -62.68 15.67 -2.16
C PRO A 335 -61.31 15.86 -2.86
N ASP A 336 -60.92 14.79 -3.56
CA ASP A 336 -60.27 14.63 -4.87
C ASP A 336 -59.49 15.80 -5.52
N ASN A 337 -58.25 15.51 -5.92
CA ASN A 337 -57.51 16.25 -6.95
C ASN A 337 -57.42 15.37 -8.22
N GLY A 338 -58.01 15.89 -9.31
CA GLY A 338 -57.45 15.76 -10.65
C GLY A 338 -56.51 16.92 -10.94
#